data_AF-A0A0C3JB14-F1
#
_entry.id   AF-A0A0C3JB14-F1
#
_cell.length_a   1.000
_cell.length_b   1.000
_cell.length_c   1.000
_cell.angle_alpha   90.00
_cell.angle_beta   90.00
_cell.angle_gamma   90.00
#
_symmetry.space_group_name_H-M   'P 1'
#
loop_
_entity.id
_entity.type
_entity.pdbx_description
1 polymer ?
#
loop_
_entity_poly.entity_id
_entity_poly.type
_entity_poly.pdbx_seq_one_letter_code
_entity_poly.pdbx_strand_id
1 'polypeptide(L)'
;QDTPVEVLHVILLGFVKYFWCDAISRLNDLQKAELQVRLSSFDVSALGIPPLVRRTLVQYSGSLTGCDFHAISQAAPFVLYDLVPVECYQMFIALSMLVPLVWQPCIEDLEAHLATLQVAIDHFLNCTVRWMPQWFNKPKFHIIWHLPDHICRFGPAILFATEGFESYNAVIRDHSIHSNRQAPS
;
A
#
# COMPACT_ATOMS: atom_id res chain seq x y z
N GLN A 1 -4.08 -23.26 -13.30
CA GLN A 1 -3.06 -23.08 -12.25
C GLN A 1 -3.22 -21.65 -11.81
N ASP A 2 -3.72 -21.41 -10.60
CA ASP A 2 -4.10 -20.06 -10.15
C ASP A 2 -2.86 -19.32 -9.66
N THR A 3 -2.64 -18.12 -10.16
CA THR A 3 -1.58 -17.23 -9.68
C THR A 3 -2.05 -16.58 -8.37
N PRO A 4 -1.28 -16.68 -7.27
CA PRO A 4 -1.67 -16.09 -6.00
C PRO A 4 -1.81 -14.56 -6.10
N VAL A 5 -2.50 -13.96 -5.14
CA VAL A 5 -2.72 -12.51 -5.12
C VAL A 5 -1.40 -11.80 -4.86
N GLU A 6 -0.90 -11.06 -5.83
CA GLU A 6 0.32 -10.25 -5.68
C GLU A 6 0.06 -9.01 -4.81
N VAL A 7 0.15 -9.15 -3.49
CA VAL A 7 -0.29 -8.11 -2.52
C VAL A 7 0.46 -6.79 -2.65
N LEU A 8 1.74 -6.80 -2.99
CA LEU A 8 2.52 -5.60 -3.29
C LEU A 8 1.88 -4.81 -4.45
N HIS A 9 1.54 -5.51 -5.53
CA HIS A 9 0.94 -4.91 -6.70
C HIS A 9 -0.53 -4.54 -6.49
N VAL A 10 -1.29 -5.36 -5.78
CA VAL A 10 -2.73 -5.15 -5.58
C VAL A 10 -2.98 -4.01 -4.58
N ILE A 11 -2.26 -4.01 -3.46
CA ILE A 11 -2.54 -3.09 -2.34
C ILE A 11 -1.63 -1.87 -2.38
N LEU A 12 -0.30 -2.02 -2.32
CA LEU A 12 0.61 -0.86 -2.23
C LEU A 12 0.70 -0.10 -3.56
N LEU A 13 1.13 -0.77 -4.63
CA LEU A 13 1.21 -0.18 -5.98
C LEU A 13 -0.17 -0.10 -6.68
N GLY A 14 -1.23 -0.56 -6.01
CA GLY A 14 -2.61 -0.46 -6.44
C GLY A 14 -3.38 0.52 -5.58
N PHE A 15 -4.10 0.02 -4.58
CA PHE A 15 -4.98 0.80 -3.72
C PHE A 15 -4.31 2.04 -3.12
N VAL A 16 -3.22 1.85 -2.37
CA VAL A 16 -2.54 2.96 -1.68
C VAL A 16 -2.06 3.99 -2.69
N LYS A 17 -1.38 3.56 -3.76
CA LYS A 17 -0.94 4.45 -4.84
C LYS A 17 -2.09 5.26 -5.44
N TYR A 18 -3.16 4.58 -5.84
CA TYR A 18 -4.28 5.22 -6.52
C TYR A 18 -4.98 6.24 -5.63
N PHE A 19 -5.24 5.87 -4.38
CA PHE A 19 -5.92 6.74 -3.45
C PHE A 19 -5.06 7.89 -2.97
N TRP A 20 -3.77 7.65 -2.73
CA TRP A 20 -2.85 8.73 -2.36
C TRP A 20 -2.73 9.75 -3.48
N CYS A 21 -2.53 9.32 -4.72
CA CYS A 21 -2.50 10.24 -5.87
C CYS A 21 -3.82 11.02 -6.02
N ASP A 22 -4.97 10.36 -5.88
CA ASP A 22 -6.29 11.01 -5.94
C ASP A 22 -6.46 12.04 -4.83
N ALA A 23 -6.13 11.69 -3.59
CA ALA A 23 -6.18 12.61 -2.44
C ALA A 23 -5.30 13.84 -2.67
N ILE A 24 -4.02 13.65 -3.01
CA ILE A 24 -3.08 14.75 -3.26
C ILE A 24 -3.55 15.66 -4.40
N SER A 25 -4.16 15.09 -5.46
CA SER A 25 -4.65 15.87 -6.60
C SER A 25 -5.80 16.82 -6.24
N ARG A 26 -6.55 16.52 -5.17
CA ARG A 26 -7.70 17.30 -4.70
C ARG A 26 -7.31 18.42 -3.72
N LEU A 27 -6.13 18.33 -3.12
CA LEU A 27 -5.65 19.33 -2.18
C LEU A 27 -5.15 20.58 -2.91
N ASN A 28 -5.56 21.75 -2.41
CA ASN A 28 -4.95 23.02 -2.82
C ASN A 28 -3.56 23.21 -2.19
N ASP A 29 -2.85 24.27 -2.57
CA ASP A 29 -1.47 24.49 -2.12
C ASP A 29 -1.35 24.69 -0.60
N LEU A 30 -2.34 25.33 0.04
CA LEU A 30 -2.38 25.51 1.48
C LEU A 30 -2.58 24.17 2.21
N GLN A 31 -3.51 23.35 1.72
CA GLN A 31 -3.76 22.01 2.26
C GLN A 31 -2.56 21.07 2.05
N LYS A 32 -1.86 21.20 0.91
CA LYS A 32 -0.61 20.46 0.66
C LYS A 32 0.51 20.88 1.60
N ALA A 33 0.62 22.17 1.92
CA ALA A 33 1.58 22.66 2.90
C ALA A 33 1.26 22.13 4.31
N GLU A 34 -0.02 22.13 4.70
CA GLU A 34 -0.47 21.54 5.96
C GLU A 34 -0.17 20.03 6.04
N LEU A 35 -0.48 19.28 4.98
CA LEU A 35 -0.15 17.86 4.90
C LEU A 35 1.36 17.61 5.04
N GLN A 36 2.18 18.45 4.42
CA GLN A 36 3.64 18.36 4.53
C GLN A 36 4.12 18.57 5.97
N VAL A 37 3.52 19.50 6.71
CA VAL A 37 3.82 19.72 8.14
C VAL A 37 3.43 18.48 8.94
N ARG A 38 2.21 17.97 8.76
CA ARG A 38 1.73 16.77 9.47
C ARG A 38 2.59 15.54 9.21
N LEU A 39 3.00 15.31 7.96
CA LEU A 39 3.92 14.23 7.60
C LEU A 39 5.29 14.38 8.28
N SER A 40 5.77 15.62 8.49
CA SER A 40 7.02 15.86 9.24
C SER A 40 6.87 15.72 10.75
N SER A 41 5.69 15.99 11.28
CA SER A 41 5.40 15.87 12.72
C SER A 41 4.97 14.47 13.13
N PHE A 42 4.69 13.59 12.17
CA PHE A 42 4.29 12.21 12.44
C PHE A 42 5.46 11.43 13.05
N ASP A 43 5.27 10.93 14.27
CA ASP A 43 6.28 10.13 14.96
C ASP A 43 6.34 8.72 14.38
N VAL A 44 7.51 8.36 13.84
CA VAL A 44 7.79 7.04 13.26
C VAL A 44 8.53 6.10 14.21
N SER A 45 8.79 6.52 15.45
CA SER A 45 9.62 5.78 16.42
C SER A 45 9.17 4.33 16.63
N ALA A 46 7.85 4.09 16.68
CA ALA A 46 7.26 2.76 16.87
C ALA A 46 7.11 1.94 15.58
N LEU A 47 7.39 2.51 14.40
CA LEU A 47 7.14 1.89 13.10
C LEU A 47 8.38 1.24 12.48
N GLY A 48 9.57 1.55 13.00
CA GLY A 48 10.83 1.01 12.47
C GLY A 48 11.16 1.48 11.04
N ILE A 49 10.55 2.57 10.57
CA ILE A 49 10.79 3.18 9.25
C ILE A 49 11.57 4.49 9.38
N PRO A 50 12.32 4.92 8.35
CA PRO A 50 12.93 6.24 8.34
C PRO A 50 11.87 7.36 8.38
N PRO A 51 12.25 8.58 8.82
CA PRO A 51 11.35 9.72 8.79
C PRO A 51 10.70 9.94 7.43
N LEU A 52 9.42 10.30 7.41
CA LEU A 52 8.65 10.50 6.19
C LEU A 52 9.22 11.67 5.37
N VAL A 53 9.60 11.40 4.12
CA VAL A 53 10.16 12.43 3.21
C VAL A 53 9.03 13.26 2.61
N ARG A 54 8.52 14.23 3.39
CA ARG A 54 7.30 15.04 3.08
C ARG A 54 7.23 15.54 1.64
N ARG A 55 8.36 16.05 1.12
CA ARG A 55 8.41 16.66 -0.22
C ARG A 55 8.19 15.59 -1.28
N THR A 56 8.76 14.42 -1.12
CA THR A 56 8.60 13.31 -2.05
C THR A 56 7.17 12.77 -2.02
N LEU A 57 6.62 12.54 -0.82
CA LEU A 57 5.28 11.97 -0.66
C LEU A 57 4.17 12.87 -1.24
N VAL A 58 4.35 14.19 -1.18
CA VAL A 58 3.35 15.15 -1.68
C VAL A 58 3.66 15.62 -3.11
N GLN A 59 4.89 16.01 -3.42
CA GLN A 59 5.26 16.59 -4.73
C GLN A 59 5.44 15.53 -5.82
N TYR A 60 5.89 14.33 -5.45
CA TYR A 60 6.19 13.24 -6.38
C TYR A 60 5.33 12.00 -6.13
N SER A 61 4.07 12.19 -5.72
CA SER A 61 3.13 11.13 -5.33
C SER A 61 2.96 10.01 -6.38
N GLY A 62 3.11 10.32 -7.66
CA GLY A 62 3.03 9.33 -8.75
C GLY A 62 4.24 8.40 -8.91
N SER A 63 5.41 8.81 -8.39
CA SER A 63 6.72 8.15 -8.59
C SER A 63 7.23 7.43 -7.34
N LEU A 64 6.37 7.25 -6.34
CA LEU A 64 6.68 6.57 -5.09
C LEU A 64 6.87 5.06 -5.28
N THR A 65 7.60 4.47 -4.33
CA THR A 65 7.94 3.03 -4.28
C THR A 65 7.00 2.26 -3.35
N GLY A 66 7.09 0.92 -3.36
CA GLY A 66 6.34 0.07 -2.42
C GLY A 66 6.58 0.44 -0.95
N CYS A 67 7.83 0.73 -0.59
CA CYS A 67 8.19 1.15 0.78
C CYS A 67 7.51 2.47 1.17
N ASP A 68 7.51 3.46 0.27
CA ASP A 68 6.82 4.74 0.51
C ASP A 68 5.31 4.53 0.72
N PHE A 69 4.68 3.67 -0.10
CA PHE A 69 3.26 3.36 0.05
C PHE A 69 2.96 2.56 1.31
N HIS A 70 3.86 1.68 1.74
CA HIS A 70 3.72 1.01 3.02
C HIS A 70 3.71 2.03 4.18
N ALA A 71 4.66 2.97 4.18
CA ALA A 71 4.70 4.06 5.16
C ALA A 71 3.44 4.95 5.10
N ILE A 72 2.97 5.31 3.90
CA ILE A 72 1.72 6.07 3.71
C ILE A 72 0.53 5.32 4.32
N SER A 73 0.42 4.01 4.11
CA SER A 73 -0.71 3.23 4.63
C SER A 73 -0.78 3.25 6.16
N GLN A 74 0.34 3.43 6.85
CA GLN A 74 0.40 3.54 8.32
C GLN A 74 0.12 4.97 8.79
N ALA A 75 0.58 5.97 8.05
CA ALA A 75 0.47 7.38 8.45
C ALA A 75 -0.85 8.05 8.02
N ALA A 76 -1.49 7.59 6.94
CA ALA A 76 -2.59 8.28 6.27
C ALA A 76 -3.74 8.74 7.21
N PRO A 77 -4.25 7.90 8.14
CA PRO A 77 -5.33 8.32 9.06
C PRO A 77 -4.94 9.50 9.95
N PHE A 78 -3.65 9.61 10.28
CA PHE A 78 -3.10 10.62 11.19
C PHE A 78 -2.70 11.91 10.50
N VAL A 79 -2.63 11.93 9.17
CA VAL A 79 -2.20 13.11 8.42
C VAL A 79 -3.30 13.69 7.54
N LEU A 80 -4.29 12.87 7.12
CA LEU A 80 -5.36 13.29 6.20
C LEU A 80 -6.64 13.78 6.88
N TYR A 81 -6.78 13.65 8.21
CA TYR A 81 -7.98 14.12 8.92
C TYR A 81 -8.28 15.59 8.58
N ASP A 82 -9.54 15.95 8.36
CA ASP A 82 -9.98 17.31 7.99
C ASP A 82 -9.38 17.90 6.69
N LEU A 83 -8.54 17.17 5.95
CA LEU A 83 -7.96 17.63 4.67
C LEU A 83 -8.69 17.06 3.46
N VAL A 84 -9.34 15.90 3.60
CA VAL A 84 -10.07 15.21 2.54
C VAL A 84 -11.54 15.02 2.92
N PRO A 85 -12.45 14.78 1.96
CA PRO A 85 -13.84 14.47 2.26
C PRO A 85 -13.97 13.26 3.19
N VAL A 86 -15.04 13.23 4.00
CA VAL A 86 -15.22 12.21 5.03
C VAL A 86 -15.22 10.79 4.46
N GLU A 87 -15.81 10.57 3.29
CA GLU A 87 -15.84 9.26 2.63
C GLU A 87 -14.44 8.82 2.17
N CYS A 88 -13.62 9.76 1.69
CA CYS A 88 -12.22 9.52 1.36
C CYS A 88 -11.44 9.11 2.62
N TYR A 89 -11.64 9.85 3.71
CA TYR A 89 -10.97 9.59 4.98
C TYR A 89 -11.35 8.22 5.55
N GLN A 90 -12.64 7.85 5.54
CA GLN A 90 -13.11 6.54 5.99
C GLN A 90 -12.53 5.39 5.14
N MET A 91 -12.38 5.60 3.82
CA MET A 91 -11.69 4.64 2.97
C MET A 91 -10.22 4.48 3.34
N PHE A 92 -9.49 5.57 3.64
CA PHE A 92 -8.11 5.48 4.12
C PHE A 92 -8.01 4.74 5.45
N ILE A 93 -8.90 5.00 6.42
CA ILE A 93 -8.94 4.24 7.68
C ILE A 93 -9.11 2.75 7.40
N ALA A 94 -10.10 2.37 6.59
CA ALA A 94 -10.36 0.97 6.28
C ALA A 94 -9.17 0.30 5.58
N LEU A 95 -8.49 1.01 4.67
CA LEU A 95 -7.27 0.52 4.02
C LEU A 95 -6.12 0.36 5.02
N SER A 96 -5.92 1.33 5.92
CA SER A 96 -4.90 1.29 6.97
C SER A 96 -5.14 0.18 8.00
N MET A 97 -6.39 -0.23 8.22
CA MET A 97 -6.73 -1.40 9.04
C MET A 97 -6.49 -2.72 8.31
N LEU A 98 -6.69 -2.75 6.99
CA LEU A 98 -6.49 -3.95 6.16
C LEU A 98 -5.00 -4.32 6.01
N VAL A 99 -4.13 -3.33 5.78
CA VAL A 99 -2.71 -3.58 5.47
C VAL A 99 -2.00 -4.45 6.53
N PRO A 100 -2.11 -4.18 7.85
CA PRO A 100 -1.47 -5.02 8.87
C PRO A 100 -1.93 -6.47 8.88
N LEU A 101 -3.19 -6.75 8.53
CA LEU A 101 -3.72 -8.12 8.44
C LEU A 101 -3.09 -8.86 7.25
N VAL A 102 -2.83 -8.16 6.15
CA VAL A 102 -2.24 -8.76 4.95
C VAL A 102 -0.74 -9.02 5.12
N TRP A 103 -0.01 -8.10 5.74
CA TRP A 103 1.43 -8.23 6.01
C TRP A 103 1.74 -8.87 7.37
N GLN A 104 0.90 -9.81 7.82
CA GLN A 104 1.16 -10.56 9.05
C GLN A 104 2.15 -11.72 8.76
N PRO A 105 3.30 -11.81 9.45
CA PRO A 105 4.32 -12.83 9.16
C PRO A 105 3.98 -14.22 9.68
N CYS A 106 3.13 -14.31 10.71
CA CYS A 106 2.71 -15.56 11.33
C CYS A 106 1.22 -15.50 11.66
N ILE A 107 0.47 -16.53 11.27
CA ILE A 107 -0.96 -16.68 11.55
C ILE A 107 -1.10 -17.83 12.56
N GLU A 108 -1.44 -17.49 13.81
CA GLU A 108 -1.59 -18.47 14.90
C GLU A 108 -2.91 -19.26 14.77
N ASP A 109 -4.00 -18.55 14.50
CA ASP A 109 -5.33 -19.11 14.25
C ASP A 109 -5.77 -18.73 12.84
N LEU A 110 -5.74 -19.71 11.93
CA LEU A 110 -6.08 -19.50 10.53
C LEU A 110 -7.55 -19.12 10.35
N GLU A 111 -8.47 -19.77 11.05
CA GLU A 111 -9.91 -19.51 10.88
C GLU A 111 -10.28 -18.10 11.38
N ALA A 112 -9.79 -17.73 12.57
CA ALA A 112 -10.02 -16.40 13.14
C ALA A 112 -9.38 -15.30 12.28
N HIS A 113 -8.18 -15.54 11.75
CA HIS A 113 -7.50 -14.62 10.85
C HIS A 113 -8.27 -14.43 9.54
N LEU A 114 -8.69 -15.52 8.89
CA LEU A 114 -9.45 -15.45 7.63
C LEU A 114 -10.80 -14.74 7.82
N ALA A 115 -11.51 -15.00 8.92
CA ALA A 115 -12.76 -14.31 9.23
C ALA A 115 -12.54 -12.79 9.43
N THR A 116 -11.50 -12.42 10.18
CA THR A 116 -11.14 -11.01 10.40
C THR A 116 -10.74 -10.32 9.10
N LEU A 117 -9.93 -11.01 8.29
CA LEU A 117 -9.48 -10.50 7.00
C LEU A 117 -10.63 -10.29 6.02
N GLN A 118 -11.58 -11.24 5.93
CA GLN A 118 -12.76 -11.09 5.07
C GLN A 118 -13.58 -9.87 5.48
N VAL A 119 -13.86 -9.69 6.77
CA VAL A 119 -14.58 -8.52 7.29
C VAL A 119 -13.84 -7.22 6.96
N ALA A 120 -12.51 -7.19 7.09
CA ALA A 120 -11.70 -6.03 6.75
C ALA A 120 -11.74 -5.72 5.24
N ILE A 121 -11.67 -6.74 4.38
CA ILE A 121 -11.80 -6.60 2.92
C ILE A 121 -13.20 -6.05 2.57
N ASP A 122 -14.26 -6.62 3.12
CA ASP A 122 -15.64 -6.18 2.89
C ASP A 122 -15.83 -4.72 3.34
N HIS A 123 -15.31 -4.37 4.53
CA HIS A 123 -15.36 -3.00 5.04
C HIS A 123 -14.61 -2.03 4.12
N PHE A 124 -13.39 -2.38 3.71
CA PHE A 124 -12.60 -1.60 2.78
C PHE A 124 -13.29 -1.37 1.43
N LEU A 125 -13.85 -2.43 0.84
CA LEU A 125 -14.56 -2.32 -0.45
C LEU A 125 -15.83 -1.48 -0.30
N ASN A 126 -16.59 -1.63 0.78
CA ASN A 126 -17.75 -0.78 1.07
C ASN A 126 -17.38 0.71 1.20
N CYS A 127 -16.30 1.03 1.94
CA CYS A 127 -15.81 2.40 2.03
C CYS A 127 -15.31 2.92 0.67
N THR A 128 -14.68 2.07 -0.15
CA THR A 128 -14.23 2.43 -1.49
C THR A 128 -15.39 2.75 -2.43
N VAL A 129 -16.48 1.96 -2.41
CA VAL A 129 -17.68 2.26 -3.21
C VAL A 129 -18.29 3.60 -2.80
N ARG A 130 -18.38 3.86 -1.48
CA ARG A 130 -18.91 5.13 -0.96
C ARG A 130 -18.06 6.32 -1.39
N TRP A 131 -16.74 6.17 -1.41
CA TRP A 131 -15.84 7.22 -1.88
C TRP A 131 -15.95 7.42 -3.40
N MET A 132 -15.69 6.37 -4.19
CA MET A 132 -15.72 6.46 -5.64
C MET A 132 -15.88 5.08 -6.31
N PRO A 133 -17.08 4.73 -6.80
CA PRO A 133 -17.33 3.41 -7.42
C PRO A 133 -16.48 3.11 -8.66
N GLN A 134 -15.96 4.14 -9.34
CA GLN A 134 -15.18 3.98 -10.56
C GLN A 134 -13.88 3.16 -10.36
N TRP A 135 -13.40 3.05 -9.13
CA TRP A 135 -12.21 2.26 -8.81
C TRP A 135 -12.38 0.78 -9.16
N PHE A 136 -13.62 0.26 -9.09
CA PHE A 136 -13.95 -1.14 -9.37
C PHE A 136 -13.79 -1.52 -10.85
N ASN A 137 -13.61 -0.55 -11.74
CA ASN A 137 -13.21 -0.82 -13.14
C ASN A 137 -11.77 -1.37 -13.24
N LYS A 138 -10.97 -1.28 -12.16
CA LYS A 138 -9.62 -1.86 -12.12
C LYS A 138 -9.68 -3.29 -11.57
N PRO A 139 -8.98 -4.26 -12.19
CA PRO A 139 -9.07 -5.67 -11.80
C PRO A 139 -8.61 -5.94 -10.37
N LYS A 140 -7.73 -5.10 -9.80
CA LYS A 140 -7.21 -5.24 -8.43
C LYS A 140 -8.31 -5.33 -7.36
N PHE A 141 -9.44 -4.63 -7.55
CA PHE A 141 -10.58 -4.64 -6.63
C PHE A 141 -11.40 -5.92 -6.69
N HIS A 142 -11.37 -6.65 -7.81
CA HIS A 142 -11.90 -8.00 -7.88
C HIS A 142 -10.91 -9.01 -7.30
N ILE A 143 -9.61 -8.85 -7.62
CA ILE A 143 -8.56 -9.80 -7.23
C ILE A 143 -8.43 -9.93 -5.70
N ILE A 144 -8.56 -8.83 -4.94
CA ILE A 144 -8.40 -8.85 -3.48
C ILE A 144 -9.38 -9.80 -2.78
N TRP A 145 -10.55 -10.08 -3.38
CA TRP A 145 -11.54 -11.01 -2.85
C TRP A 145 -11.01 -12.44 -2.73
N HIS A 146 -10.04 -12.82 -3.57
CA HIS A 146 -9.43 -14.15 -3.56
C HIS A 146 -8.28 -14.28 -2.54
N LEU A 147 -7.92 -13.21 -1.83
CA LEU A 147 -6.80 -13.24 -0.89
C LEU A 147 -7.01 -14.23 0.28
N PRO A 148 -8.20 -14.32 0.92
CA PRO A 148 -8.44 -15.31 1.97
C PRO A 148 -8.24 -16.75 1.48
N ASP A 149 -8.75 -17.10 0.29
CA ASP A 149 -8.57 -18.42 -0.31
C ASP A 149 -7.09 -18.73 -0.57
N HIS A 150 -6.33 -17.74 -1.03
CA HIS A 150 -4.90 -17.88 -1.24
C HIS A 150 -4.12 -18.02 0.07
N ILE A 151 -4.49 -17.29 1.13
CA ILE A 151 -3.86 -17.45 2.45
C ILE A 151 -4.16 -18.82 3.04
N CYS A 152 -5.40 -19.31 2.89
CA CYS A 152 -5.77 -20.67 3.31
C CYS A 152 -4.93 -21.74 2.60
N ARG A 153 -4.58 -21.52 1.33
CA ARG A 153 -3.86 -22.51 0.50
C ARG A 153 -2.34 -22.42 0.60
N PHE A 154 -1.79 -21.22 0.69
CA PHE A 154 -0.36 -20.95 0.55
C PHE A 154 0.28 -20.41 1.83
N GLY A 155 -0.50 -20.18 2.88
CA GLY A 155 -0.04 -19.57 4.14
C GLY A 155 -0.04 -18.04 4.08
N PRO A 156 0.64 -17.36 5.01
CA PRO A 156 0.67 -15.89 5.07
C PRO A 156 1.02 -15.23 3.74
N ALA A 157 0.35 -14.12 3.42
CA ALA A 157 0.47 -13.48 2.10
C ALA A 157 1.88 -13.01 1.75
N ILE A 158 2.70 -12.71 2.77
CA ILE A 158 4.12 -12.36 2.62
C ILE A 158 4.89 -13.47 1.88
N LEU A 159 4.53 -14.73 2.08
CA LEU A 159 5.26 -15.87 1.50
C LEU A 159 5.14 -15.97 -0.03
N PHE A 160 4.08 -15.39 -0.60
CA PHE A 160 3.84 -15.38 -2.04
C PHE A 160 3.80 -13.97 -2.63
N ALA A 161 4.22 -12.96 -1.86
CA ALA A 161 4.40 -11.61 -2.39
C ALA A 161 5.68 -11.53 -3.23
N THR A 162 5.62 -10.95 -4.43
CA THR A 162 6.83 -10.74 -5.25
C THR A 162 7.82 -9.71 -4.71
N GLU A 163 7.59 -9.11 -3.54
CA GLU A 163 8.46 -8.09 -2.95
C GLU A 163 9.92 -8.56 -2.81
N GLY A 164 10.12 -9.83 -2.41
CA GLY A 164 11.43 -10.46 -2.42
C GLY A 164 12.08 -10.46 -3.80
N PHE A 165 11.38 -10.93 -4.83
CA PHE A 165 11.88 -10.96 -6.22
C PHE A 165 12.13 -9.56 -6.80
N GLU A 166 11.33 -8.56 -6.43
CA GLU A 166 11.51 -7.18 -6.87
C GLU A 166 12.71 -6.50 -6.22
N SER A 167 13.01 -6.82 -4.95
CA SER A 167 14.24 -6.35 -4.29
C SER A 167 15.51 -6.87 -4.99
N TYR A 168 15.47 -8.09 -5.54
CA TYR A 168 16.57 -8.64 -6.34
C TYR A 168 16.80 -7.90 -7.66
N ASN A 169 15.79 -7.23 -8.24
CA ASN A 169 15.99 -6.43 -9.45
C ASN A 169 16.98 -5.26 -9.21
N ALA A 170 17.01 -4.70 -8.00
CA ALA A 170 17.97 -3.67 -7.64
C ALA A 170 19.40 -4.26 -7.60
N VAL A 171 19.58 -5.42 -6.97
CA VAL A 171 20.86 -6.14 -6.88
C VAL A 171 21.37 -6.56 -8.27
N ILE A 172 20.50 -7.11 -9.13
CA ILE A 172 20.85 -7.50 -10.49
C ILE A 172 21.26 -6.27 -11.33
N ARG A 173 20.54 -5.15 -11.21
CA ARG A 173 20.91 -3.91 -11.91
C ARG A 173 22.25 -3.38 -11.43
N ASP A 174 22.53 -3.42 -10.14
CA ASP A 174 23.80 -2.98 -9.55
C ASP A 174 24.98 -3.83 -10.05
N HIS A 175 24.84 -5.16 -10.03
CA HIS A 175 25.85 -6.07 -10.61
C HIS A 175 25.97 -5.93 -12.13
N SER A 176 24.88 -5.61 -12.84
CA SER A 176 24.91 -5.30 -14.27
C SER A 176 25.60 -3.95 -14.55
N ILE A 177 25.56 -2.99 -13.61
CA ILE A 177 26.35 -1.74 -13.67
C ILE A 177 27.84 -1.99 -13.58
N HIS A 178 28.23 -2.98 -12.79
CA HIS A 178 29.63 -3.36 -12.59
C HIS A 178 30.10 -4.53 -13.46
N SER A 179 29.26 -5.00 -14.38
CA SER A 179 29.65 -5.98 -15.40
C SER A 179 30.43 -5.30 -16.54
N ASN A 180 31.25 -6.07 -17.25
CA ASN A 180 31.93 -5.62 -18.48
C ASN A 180 30.89 -5.30 -19.57
N ARG A 181 30.30 -4.11 -19.47
CA ARG A 181 29.15 -3.68 -20.26
C ARG A 181 29.41 -3.59 -21.76
N GLN A 182 30.66 -3.63 -22.21
CA GLN A 182 31.09 -3.59 -23.62
C GLN A 182 32.63 -3.63 -23.74
N ALA A 183 33.33 -4.54 -23.05
CA ALA A 183 34.76 -4.75 -23.35
C ALA A 183 34.87 -5.76 -24.51
N PRO A 184 35.44 -5.40 -25.67
CA PRO A 184 35.81 -6.41 -26.65
C PRO A 184 36.90 -7.28 -26.03
N SER A 185 36.69 -8.60 -26.05
CA SER A 185 37.69 -9.62 -25.73
C SER A 185 38.91 -9.51 -26.63
#